data_AF-A0A2E9X1Y4-F1
#
_entry.id   AF-A0A2E9X1Y4-F1
#
_cell.length_a   1.000
_cell.length_b   1.000
_cell.length_c   1.000
_cell.angle_alpha   90.00
_cell.angle_beta   90.00
_cell.angle_gamma   90.00
#
_symmetry.space_group_name_H-M   'P 1'
#
loop_
_entity.id
_entity.type
_entity.pdbx_description
1 polymer ?
#
loop_
_entity_poly.entity_id
_entity_poly.type
_entity_poly.pdbx_seq_one_letter_code
_entity_poly.pdbx_strand_id
1 'polypeptide(L)'
;MVEYTPTEPTPTPTPTPVSTSITLSATSLSFASLDDTTQLAATVTDVNDEVIDSATVTWAATGGAATVSSAGLVTAVANGTATVTA
;
A
#
# COMPACT_ATOMS: atom_id res chain seq x y z
N MET A 1 -7.24 -48.84 -27.32
CA MET A 1 -7.51 -48.00 -26.13
C MET A 1 -6.24 -47.19 -25.94
N VAL A 2 -6.22 -45.92 -26.36
CA VAL A 2 -5.06 -45.04 -26.17
C VAL A 2 -5.46 -44.00 -25.14
N GLU A 3 -4.86 -44.08 -23.96
CA GLU A 3 -5.03 -43.11 -22.88
C GLU A 3 -4.14 -41.91 -23.20
N TYR A 4 -4.76 -40.79 -23.58
CA TYR A 4 -4.06 -39.51 -23.68
C TYR A 4 -4.16 -38.85 -22.31
N THR A 5 -3.03 -38.73 -21.61
CA THR A 5 -2.91 -37.75 -20.52
C THR A 5 -3.10 -36.36 -21.11
N PRO A 6 -4.13 -35.57 -20.72
CA PRO A 6 -4.21 -34.19 -21.15
C PRO A 6 -3.03 -33.44 -20.53
N THR A 7 -2.17 -32.87 -21.37
CA THR A 7 -1.19 -31.88 -20.96
C THR A 7 -1.95 -30.70 -20.35
N GLU A 8 -1.71 -30.41 -19.09
CA GLU A 8 -2.25 -29.23 -18.42
C GLU A 8 -1.86 -27.98 -19.24
N PRO A 9 -2.79 -27.07 -19.58
CA PRO A 9 -2.43 -25.83 -20.24
C PRO A 9 -1.52 -25.03 -19.29
N THR A 10 -0.31 -24.71 -19.73
CA THR A 10 0.56 -23.75 -19.04
C THR A 10 -0.26 -22.48 -18.73
N PRO A 11 -0.34 -22.01 -17.48
CA PRO A 11 -0.98 -20.74 -17.20
C PRO A 11 -0.20 -19.66 -17.95
N THR A 12 -0.87 -18.95 -18.86
CA THR A 12 -0.35 -17.71 -19.46
C THR A 12 0.13 -16.81 -18.33
N PRO A 13 1.34 -16.22 -18.39
CA PRO A 13 1.74 -15.24 -17.38
C PRO A 13 0.77 -14.07 -17.46
N THR A 14 -0.08 -13.90 -16.44
CA THR A 14 -0.87 -12.68 -16.27
C THR A 14 0.11 -11.50 -16.28
N PRO A 15 -0.11 -10.46 -17.09
CA PRO A 15 0.75 -9.29 -17.07
C PRO A 15 0.79 -8.75 -15.64
N THR A 16 1.99 -8.63 -15.07
CA THR A 16 2.14 -8.03 -13.74
C THR A 16 1.77 -6.56 -13.86
N PRO A 17 0.74 -6.09 -13.15
CA PRO A 17 0.34 -4.69 -13.23
C PRO A 17 1.49 -3.82 -12.73
N VAL A 18 1.90 -2.84 -13.54
CA VAL A 18 2.97 -1.91 -13.20
C VAL A 18 2.38 -0.68 -12.53
N SER A 19 2.73 -0.47 -11.27
CA SER A 19 2.34 0.75 -10.53
C SER A 19 2.85 1.98 -11.27
N THR A 20 1.92 2.87 -11.61
CA THR A 20 2.23 4.13 -12.32
C THR A 20 1.95 5.34 -11.45
N SER A 21 0.88 5.30 -10.65
CA SER A 21 0.50 6.37 -9.74
C SER A 21 0.15 5.83 -8.36
N ILE A 22 0.39 6.64 -7.33
CA ILE A 22 -0.03 6.39 -5.96
C ILE A 22 -0.81 7.59 -5.44
N THR A 23 -2.00 7.34 -4.93
CA THR A 23 -2.88 8.36 -4.35
C THR A 23 -3.07 8.06 -2.86
N LEU A 24 -2.86 9.06 -2.03
CA LEU A 24 -3.04 8.96 -0.58
C LEU A 24 -4.39 9.55 -0.19
N SER A 25 -5.12 8.91 0.74
CA SER A 25 -6.38 9.48 1.26
C SER A 25 -6.17 10.79 2.01
N ALA A 26 -5.01 10.97 2.64
CA ALA A 26 -4.62 12.19 3.31
C ALA A 26 -3.12 12.46 3.12
N THR A 27 -2.77 13.70 2.83
CA THR A 27 -1.37 14.16 2.76
C THR A 27 -0.94 14.92 4.02
N SER A 28 -1.91 15.33 4.85
CA SER A 28 -1.68 15.96 6.14
C SER A 28 -2.62 15.38 7.19
N LEU A 29 -2.06 15.01 8.34
CA LEU A 29 -2.79 14.50 9.50
C LEU A 29 -2.38 15.32 10.71
N SER A 30 -3.33 15.63 11.58
CA SER A 30 -3.10 16.37 12.82
C SER A 30 -3.67 15.59 13.99
N PHE A 31 -2.79 15.20 14.91
CA PHE A 31 -3.14 14.45 16.11
C PHE A 31 -3.22 15.42 17.30
N ALA A 32 -4.33 15.41 18.02
CA ALA A 32 -4.52 16.25 19.20
C ALA A 32 -3.98 15.61 20.49
N SER A 33 -3.83 14.29 20.49
CA SER A 33 -3.40 13.47 21.62
C SER A 33 -2.28 12.53 21.22
N LEU A 34 -1.43 12.17 22.18
CA LEU A 34 -0.54 11.02 22.04
C LEU A 34 -1.38 9.74 22.01
N ASP A 35 -0.87 8.71 21.34
CA ASP A 35 -1.54 7.44 21.04
C ASP A 35 -2.77 7.57 20.12
N ASP A 36 -3.04 8.76 19.59
CA ASP A 36 -4.08 8.92 18.57
C ASP A 36 -3.65 8.23 17.28
N THR A 37 -4.60 7.55 16.65
CA THR A 37 -4.34 6.73 15.47
C THR A 37 -5.23 7.17 14.32
N THR A 38 -4.65 7.17 13.14
CA THR A 38 -5.39 7.44 11.91
C THR A 38 -4.98 6.43 10.85
N GLN A 39 -5.99 5.88 10.18
CA GLN A 39 -5.77 5.01 9.04
C GLN A 39 -5.47 5.86 7.81
N LEU A 40 -4.28 5.69 7.27
CA LEU A 40 -3.92 6.21 5.96
C LEU A 40 -4.11 5.09 4.94
N ALA A 41 -4.83 5.39 3.85
CA ALA A 41 -4.97 4.47 2.74
C ALA A 41 -4.19 5.01 1.54
N ALA A 42 -3.45 4.12 0.89
CA ALA A 42 -2.78 4.37 -0.38
C ALA A 42 -3.45 3.53 -1.46
N THR A 43 -3.95 4.20 -2.49
CA THR A 43 -4.50 3.56 -3.67
C THR A 43 -3.45 3.66 -4.78
N VAL A 44 -2.94 2.51 -5.19
CA VAL A 44 -1.98 2.43 -6.30
C VAL A 44 -2.76 2.12 -7.56
N THR A 45 -2.54 2.89 -8.62
CA THR A 45 -3.16 2.66 -9.93
C THR A 45 -2.11 2.39 -11.00
N ASP A 46 -2.51 1.62 -12.01
CA ASP A 46 -1.72 1.36 -13.21
C ASP A 46 -1.86 2.50 -14.24
N VAL A 47 -1.10 2.45 -15.34
CA VAL A 47 -1.20 3.37 -16.49
C VAL A 47 -2.61 3.49 -17.09
N ASN A 48 -3.46 2.48 -16.88
CA ASN A 48 -4.86 2.43 -17.27
C ASN A 48 -5.83 2.99 -16.21
N ASP A 49 -5.32 3.62 -15.14
CA ASP A 49 -6.09 4.10 -13.97
C ASP A 49 -6.83 2.99 -13.20
N GLU A 50 -6.47 1.72 -13.43
CA GLU A 50 -7.03 0.59 -12.69
C GLU A 50 -6.31 0.42 -11.34
N VAL A 51 -7.09 0.17 -10.28
CA VAL A 51 -6.54 -0.03 -8.94
C VAL A 51 -5.81 -1.36 -8.87
N ILE A 52 -4.56 -1.31 -8.42
CA ILE A 52 -3.72 -2.48 -8.22
C ILE A 52 -3.82 -2.89 -6.74
N ASP A 53 -4.77 -3.76 -6.39
CA ASP A 53 -4.91 -4.27 -5.01
C ASP A 53 -3.69 -5.10 -4.57
N SER A 54 -2.96 -5.68 -5.53
CA SER A 54 -1.71 -6.41 -5.28
C SER A 54 -0.49 -5.50 -5.14
N ALA A 55 -0.66 -4.17 -5.16
CA ALA A 55 0.46 -3.26 -5.01
C ALA A 55 1.01 -3.32 -3.59
N THR A 56 2.31 -3.60 -3.49
CA THR A 56 3.00 -3.54 -2.20
C THR A 56 3.36 -2.10 -1.91
N VAL A 57 2.58 -1.44 -1.04
CA VAL A 57 2.89 -0.09 -0.55
C VAL A 57 3.83 -0.19 0.64
N THR A 58 4.97 0.51 0.58
CA THR A 58 5.97 0.46 1.64
C THR A 58 5.97 1.76 2.41
N TRP A 59 5.35 1.73 3.59
CA TRP A 59 5.28 2.90 4.45
C TRP A 59 6.58 3.14 5.22
N ALA A 60 6.99 4.40 5.27
CA ALA A 60 8.08 4.89 6.09
C ALA A 60 7.62 6.14 6.85
N ALA A 61 8.00 6.26 8.12
CA ALA A 61 7.79 7.48 8.91
C ALA A 61 9.13 8.02 9.39
N THR A 62 9.32 9.33 9.28
CA THR A 62 10.50 10.06 9.76
C THR A 62 10.07 11.17 10.73
N GLY A 63 10.96 11.60 11.62
CA GLY A 63 10.69 12.66 12.61
C GLY A 63 10.34 12.17 14.02
N GLY A 64 10.07 10.87 14.22
CA GLY A 64 9.93 10.24 15.54
C GLY A 64 8.68 10.64 16.35
N ALA A 65 7.92 11.64 15.90
CA ALA A 65 6.66 12.07 16.53
C ALA A 65 5.48 11.12 16.23
N ALA A 66 5.53 10.39 15.12
CA ALA A 66 4.54 9.37 14.75
C ALA A 66 5.23 8.14 14.17
N THR A 67 4.55 7.01 14.28
CA THR A 67 4.94 5.74 13.66
C THR A 67 3.87 5.33 12.65
N VAL A 68 4.25 4.61 11.60
CA VAL A 68 3.31 4.10 10.60
C VAL A 68 3.50 2.59 10.47
N SER A 69 2.39 1.84 10.42
CA SER A 69 2.41 0.40 10.17
C SER A 69 2.44 0.09 8.67
N SER A 70 2.76 -1.16 8.30
CA SER A 70 2.69 -1.62 6.91
C SER A 70 1.27 -1.57 6.32
N ALA A 71 0.24 -1.49 7.16
CA ALA A 71 -1.13 -1.29 6.73
C ALA A 71 -1.49 0.20 6.55
N GLY A 72 -0.55 1.13 6.75
CA GLY A 72 -0.80 2.57 6.71
C GLY A 72 -1.44 3.13 7.99
N LEU A 73 -1.45 2.39 9.10
CA LEU A 73 -1.94 2.91 10.38
C LEU A 73 -0.89 3.85 10.97
N VAL A 74 -1.19 5.14 11.04
CA VAL A 74 -0.32 6.15 11.65
C VAL A 74 -0.71 6.33 13.11
N THR A 75 0.25 6.23 14.02
CA THR A 75 0.07 6.41 15.46
C THR A 75 0.97 7.53 15.96
N ALA A 76 0.38 8.54 16.60
CA ALA A 76 1.13 9.59 17.27
C ALA A 76 1.79 9.05 18.54
N VAL A 77 3.11 9.12 18.65
CA VAL A 77 3.87 8.60 19.80
C VAL A 77 4.58 9.70 20.59
N ALA A 78 4.81 10.86 19.99
CA ALA A 78 5.40 12.01 20.66
C ALA A 78 4.91 13.32 20.04
N ASN A 79 5.06 14.42 20.77
CA ASN A 79 4.76 15.75 20.24
C ASN A 79 5.80 16.18 19.21
N GLY A 80 5.34 16.64 18.04
CA GLY A 80 6.22 17.13 16.99
C GLY A 80 5.61 16.92 15.61
N THR A 81 6.47 16.95 14.59
CA THR A 81 6.10 16.67 13.21
C THR A 81 6.74 15.37 12.76
N ALA A 82 5.94 14.54 12.09
CA ALA A 82 6.43 13.34 11.41
C ALA A 82 6.03 13.38 9.95
N THR A 83 6.93 12.91 9.09
CA THR A 83 6.67 12.80 7.64
C THR A 83 6.51 11.33 7.31
N VAL A 84 5.31 10.98 6.83
CA VAL A 84 4.97 9.65 6.36
C VAL A 84 5.09 9.60 4.83
N THR A 85 5.73 8.55 4.31
CA THR A 85 5.97 8.31 2.88
C THR A 85 5.53 6.88 2.54
N ALA A 86 5.02 6.66 1.33
CA ALA A 86 4.43 5.41 0.85
C ALA A 86 5.13 4.92 -0.41
#